data_AF-A0A3R6INR2-F1
#
_entry.id   AF-A0A3R6INR2-F1
#
_cell.length_a   1.000
_cell.length_b   1.000
_cell.length_c   1.000
_cell.angle_alpha   90.00
_cell.angle_beta   90.00
_cell.angle_gamma   90.00
#
_symmetry.space_group_name_H-M   'P 1'
#
loop_
_entity.id
_entity.type
_entity.pdbx_description
1 polymer ?
#
loop_
_entity_poly.entity_id
_entity_poly.type
_entity_poly.pdbx_seq_one_letter_code
_entity_poly.pdbx_strand_id
1 'polypeptide(L)'
;MEQLDFVKTVQANQQWLRAMEKEAFAIHDRVNQRYGKFLPYGFHLKLTASYVSRYGHLVAETEADVLVLYASAYLHDTIEDARMTYNDVVKLVRSFKPEGTTLPDASKEQLDRQVPEIVYALTNEKGRNRDERANAAYYKGICETKFASFVKMCDRLANLRFTVMFVFANYMFDVYKKEYPDFIRKIDEGAVTPIPEVMKQEAEDMLRGEVYVLEG
;
A
#
# COMPACT_ATOMS: atom_id res chain seq x y z
N MET A 1 -13.20 -10.48 7.97
CA MET A 1 -13.07 -11.22 9.25
C MET A 1 -13.43 -10.30 10.41
N GLU A 2 -13.78 -10.83 11.58
CA GLU A 2 -14.05 -9.98 12.76
C GLU A 2 -12.81 -9.16 13.14
N GLN A 3 -13.01 -7.89 13.53
CA GLN A 3 -11.90 -6.99 13.86
C GLN A 3 -11.04 -7.52 14.99
N LEU A 4 -11.66 -8.17 15.99
CA LEU A 4 -10.94 -8.77 17.12
C LEU A 4 -10.00 -9.89 16.66
N ASP A 5 -10.43 -10.73 15.72
CA ASP A 5 -9.61 -11.83 15.22
C ASP A 5 -8.47 -11.29 14.35
N PHE A 6 -8.71 -10.25 13.55
CA PHE A 6 -7.66 -9.56 12.81
C PHE A 6 -6.56 -9.03 13.77
N VAL A 7 -6.97 -8.39 14.87
CA VAL A 7 -6.04 -7.89 15.90
C VAL A 7 -5.25 -9.03 16.53
N LYS A 8 -5.91 -10.14 16.89
CA LYS A 8 -5.22 -11.33 17.43
C LYS A 8 -4.20 -11.90 16.45
N THR A 9 -4.54 -12.01 15.17
CA THR A 9 -3.62 -12.47 14.12
C THR A 9 -2.41 -11.54 14.02
N VAL A 10 -2.62 -10.22 14.03
CA VAL A 10 -1.52 -9.23 14.01
C VAL A 10 -0.63 -9.37 15.23
N GLN A 11 -1.21 -9.55 16.42
CA GLN A 11 -0.46 -9.74 17.66
C GLN A 11 0.35 -11.04 17.66
N ALA A 12 -0.25 -12.15 17.22
CA ALA A 12 0.40 -13.44 17.11
C ALA A 12 1.59 -13.42 16.13
N ASN A 13 1.50 -12.60 15.08
CA ASN A 13 2.52 -12.50 14.03
C ASN A 13 3.40 -11.24 14.13
N GLN A 14 3.36 -10.51 15.26
CA GLN A 14 4.02 -9.20 15.39
C GLN A 14 5.53 -9.22 15.08
N GLN A 15 6.22 -10.31 15.44
CA GLN A 15 7.66 -10.43 15.21
C GLN A 15 7.97 -10.57 13.73
N TRP A 16 7.18 -11.36 13.00
CA TRP A 16 7.29 -11.52 11.56
C TRP A 16 6.97 -10.21 10.83
N LEU A 17 5.88 -9.53 11.23
CA LEU A 17 5.48 -8.24 10.66
C LEU A 17 6.53 -7.14 10.87
N ARG A 18 7.12 -7.05 12.07
CA ARG A 18 8.21 -6.10 12.35
C ARG A 18 9.48 -6.42 11.57
N ALA A 19 9.74 -7.69 11.29
CA ALA A 19 10.89 -8.06 10.47
C ALA A 19 10.65 -7.65 9.00
N MET A 20 9.45 -7.89 8.46
CA MET A 20 9.10 -7.48 7.09
C MET A 20 9.17 -5.97 6.93
N GLU A 21 8.66 -5.22 7.91
CA GLU A 21 8.80 -3.76 7.97
C GLU A 21 10.26 -3.31 7.86
N LYS A 22 11.14 -3.87 8.70
CA LYS A 22 12.57 -3.53 8.69
C LYS A 22 13.24 -3.86 7.36
N GLU A 23 12.91 -5.01 6.77
CA GLU A 23 13.49 -5.41 5.49
C GLU A 23 13.06 -4.47 4.37
N ALA A 24 11.77 -4.12 4.31
CA ALA A 24 11.26 -3.14 3.35
C ALA A 24 11.92 -1.77 3.52
N PHE A 25 12.10 -1.30 4.76
CA PHE A 25 12.79 -0.02 4.99
C PHE A 25 14.23 -0.08 4.49
N ALA A 26 14.95 -1.17 4.79
CA ALA A 26 16.32 -1.36 4.36
C ALA A 26 16.45 -1.41 2.82
N ILE A 27 15.47 -1.96 2.10
CA ILE A 27 15.44 -1.97 0.63
C ILE A 27 15.43 -0.53 0.09
N HIS A 28 14.55 0.32 0.59
CA HIS A 28 14.46 1.72 0.15
C HIS A 28 15.66 2.57 0.62
N ASP A 29 16.19 2.31 1.83
CA ASP A 29 17.38 3.00 2.34
C ASP A 29 18.63 2.71 1.49
N ARG A 30 18.78 1.49 0.95
CA ARG A 30 19.91 1.11 0.08
C ARG A 30 19.98 1.92 -1.21
N VAL A 31 18.85 2.42 -1.70
CA VAL A 31 18.79 3.31 -2.88
C VAL A 31 18.67 4.79 -2.50
N ASN A 32 18.75 5.11 -1.20
CA ASN A 32 18.60 6.45 -0.64
C ASN A 32 17.28 7.13 -1.03
N GLN A 33 16.19 6.36 -1.13
CA GLN A 33 14.89 6.93 -1.41
C GLN A 33 14.37 7.72 -0.21
N ARG A 34 13.74 8.87 -0.48
CA ARG A 34 13.18 9.77 0.53
C ARG A 34 11.69 9.99 0.27
N TYR A 35 10.95 10.22 1.34
CA TYR A 35 9.56 10.65 1.28
C TYR A 35 9.48 12.16 1.47
N GLY A 36 8.81 12.84 0.53
CA GLY A 36 8.91 14.29 0.41
C GLY A 36 10.37 14.72 0.22
N LYS A 37 10.79 15.78 0.91
CA LYS A 37 12.16 16.31 0.78
C LYS A 37 13.20 15.61 1.66
N PHE A 38 12.81 15.09 2.82
CA PHE A 38 13.79 14.76 3.88
C PHE A 38 13.49 13.48 4.68
N LEU A 39 12.26 12.97 4.66
CA LEU A 39 11.92 11.83 5.51
C LEU A 39 12.48 10.52 4.91
N PRO A 40 12.92 9.57 5.75
CA PRO A 40 13.19 8.21 5.29
C PRO A 40 11.93 7.61 4.64
N TYR A 41 12.09 6.85 3.55
CA TYR A 41 10.92 6.30 2.85
C TYR A 41 10.09 5.34 3.72
N GLY A 42 10.72 4.69 4.70
CA GLY A 42 10.02 3.87 5.70
C GLY A 42 8.88 4.59 6.43
N PHE A 43 8.91 5.94 6.51
CA PHE A 43 7.79 6.71 7.04
C PHE A 43 6.49 6.50 6.22
N HIS A 44 6.60 6.58 4.88
CA HIS A 44 5.47 6.33 3.96
C HIS A 44 4.99 4.89 4.10
N LEU A 45 5.91 3.93 4.03
CA LEU A 45 5.59 2.51 4.16
C LEU A 45 4.85 2.20 5.48
N LYS A 46 5.29 2.80 6.59
CA LYS A 46 4.62 2.65 7.89
C LYS A 46 3.23 3.27 7.90
N LEU A 47 3.08 4.44 7.29
CA LEU A 47 1.79 5.13 7.20
C LEU A 47 0.81 4.33 6.33
N THR A 48 1.26 3.79 5.19
CA THR A 48 0.49 2.88 4.34
C THR A 48 0.06 1.61 5.10
N ALA A 49 0.99 0.95 5.81
CA ALA A 49 0.66 -0.22 6.64
C ALA A 49 -0.27 0.10 7.83
N SER A 50 -0.30 1.35 8.30
CA SER A 50 -1.25 1.78 9.34
C SER A 50 -2.70 1.72 8.85
N TYR A 51 -2.94 1.96 7.56
CA TYR A 51 -4.26 1.81 6.95
C TYR A 51 -4.68 0.34 6.81
N VAL A 52 -3.72 -0.58 6.60
CA VAL A 52 -3.97 -2.02 6.76
C VAL A 52 -4.38 -2.34 8.20
N SER A 53 -3.71 -1.77 9.20
CA SER A 53 -4.04 -1.98 10.61
C SER A 53 -5.48 -1.55 10.94
N ARG A 54 -5.96 -0.48 10.32
CA ARG A 54 -7.29 0.08 10.56
C ARG A 54 -8.39 -0.65 9.80
N TYR A 55 -8.13 -1.03 8.55
CA TYR A 55 -9.18 -1.49 7.62
C TYR A 55 -9.01 -2.90 7.08
N GLY A 56 -7.86 -3.55 7.31
CA GLY A 56 -7.56 -4.87 6.75
C GLY A 56 -8.58 -5.94 7.13
N HIS A 57 -9.18 -5.86 8.32
CA HIS A 57 -10.23 -6.77 8.78
C HIS A 57 -11.48 -6.78 7.86
N LEU A 58 -11.74 -5.70 7.12
CA LEU A 58 -12.88 -5.57 6.21
C LEU A 58 -12.69 -6.37 4.91
N VAL A 59 -11.45 -6.70 4.54
CA VAL A 59 -11.13 -7.43 3.30
C VAL A 59 -10.47 -8.78 3.55
N ALA A 60 -9.79 -8.96 4.68
CA ALA A 60 -9.17 -10.22 5.06
C ALA A 60 -10.22 -11.26 5.47
N GLU A 61 -10.09 -12.48 4.98
CA GLU A 61 -10.95 -13.62 5.32
C GLU A 61 -10.20 -14.64 6.19
N THR A 62 -8.89 -14.70 6.01
CA THR A 62 -7.99 -15.67 6.66
C THR A 62 -6.81 -14.97 7.34
N GLU A 63 -6.14 -15.69 8.25
CA GLU A 63 -4.90 -15.19 8.87
C GLU A 63 -3.80 -14.92 7.84
N ALA A 64 -3.75 -15.74 6.77
CA ALA A 64 -2.80 -15.56 5.69
C ALA A 64 -3.07 -14.28 4.89
N ASP A 65 -4.34 -13.89 4.69
CA ASP A 65 -4.68 -12.61 4.06
C ASP A 65 -4.12 -11.43 4.87
N VAL A 66 -4.17 -11.49 6.21
CA VAL A 66 -3.59 -10.45 7.07
C VAL A 66 -2.11 -10.26 6.76
N LEU A 67 -1.34 -11.35 6.69
CA LEU A 67 0.08 -11.29 6.38
C LEU A 67 0.35 -10.77 4.96
N VAL A 68 -0.45 -11.18 3.97
CA VAL A 68 -0.38 -10.68 2.59
C VAL A 68 -0.60 -9.17 2.55
N LEU A 69 -1.65 -8.66 3.19
CA LEU A 69 -1.96 -7.23 3.19
C LEU A 69 -0.82 -6.38 3.76
N TYR A 70 -0.23 -6.78 4.89
CA TYR A 70 0.91 -6.06 5.46
C TYR A 70 2.16 -6.16 4.60
N ALA A 71 2.50 -7.36 4.11
CA ALA A 71 3.68 -7.55 3.26
C ALA A 71 3.57 -6.73 1.97
N SER A 72 2.40 -6.76 1.32
CA SER A 72 2.13 -5.95 0.14
C SER A 72 2.19 -4.45 0.43
N ALA A 73 1.62 -3.97 1.55
CA ALA A 73 1.72 -2.57 1.94
C ALA A 73 3.16 -2.12 2.19
N TYR A 74 4.01 -2.97 2.77
CA TYR A 74 5.42 -2.65 2.96
C TYR A 74 6.24 -2.72 1.66
N LEU A 75 5.88 -3.60 0.73
CA LEU A 75 6.67 -3.85 -0.48
C LEU A 75 6.13 -3.15 -1.74
N HIS A 76 4.98 -2.45 -1.68
CA HIS A 76 4.27 -1.94 -2.87
C HIS A 76 5.12 -1.10 -3.83
N ASP A 77 6.05 -0.29 -3.30
CA ASP A 77 6.89 0.61 -4.11
C ASP A 77 8.28 0.04 -4.41
N THR A 78 8.56 -1.21 -4.03
CA THR A 78 9.93 -1.76 -4.13
C THR A 78 10.39 -1.92 -5.57
N ILE A 79 9.49 -2.26 -6.49
CA ILE A 79 9.79 -2.32 -7.93
C ILE A 79 9.86 -0.91 -8.52
N GLU A 80 8.90 -0.04 -8.19
CA GLU A 80 8.81 1.30 -8.77
C GLU A 80 10.00 2.19 -8.39
N ASP A 81 10.39 2.17 -7.12
CA ASP A 81 11.34 3.15 -6.60
C ASP A 81 12.59 2.55 -5.95
N ALA A 82 12.58 1.27 -5.57
CA ALA A 82 13.71 0.62 -4.90
C ALA A 82 14.55 -0.31 -5.78
N ARG A 83 14.41 -0.17 -7.11
CA ARG A 83 15.19 -0.92 -8.13
C ARG A 83 15.06 -2.45 -8.04
N MET A 84 14.03 -2.96 -7.35
CA MET A 84 13.75 -4.39 -7.37
C MET A 84 13.11 -4.78 -8.70
N THR A 85 13.39 -5.99 -9.17
CA THR A 85 12.57 -6.61 -10.22
C THR A 85 11.47 -7.45 -9.59
N TYR A 86 10.45 -7.81 -10.37
CA TYR A 86 9.45 -8.79 -9.96
C TYR A 86 10.07 -10.07 -9.39
N ASN A 87 11.11 -10.59 -10.06
CA ASN A 87 11.82 -11.80 -9.62
C ASN A 87 12.57 -11.61 -8.30
N ASP A 88 13.03 -10.40 -7.99
CA ASP A 88 13.65 -10.11 -6.71
C ASP A 88 12.61 -10.10 -5.58
N VAL A 89 11.39 -9.59 -5.84
CA VAL A 89 10.27 -9.65 -4.89
C VAL A 89 9.86 -11.11 -4.64
N VAL A 90 9.73 -11.93 -5.69
CA VAL A 90 9.45 -13.37 -5.57
C VAL A 90 10.50 -14.07 -4.70
N LYS A 91 11.79 -13.83 -4.97
CA LYS A 91 12.88 -14.42 -4.19
C LYS A 91 12.87 -13.95 -2.74
N LEU A 92 12.64 -12.66 -2.52
CA LEU A 92 12.54 -12.07 -1.19
C LEU A 92 11.46 -12.79 -0.39
N VAL A 93 10.22 -12.77 -0.86
CA VAL A 93 9.06 -13.36 -0.15
C VAL A 93 9.28 -14.84 0.15
N ARG A 94 9.72 -15.63 -0.84
CA ARG A 94 9.97 -17.07 -0.69
C ARG A 94 11.07 -17.41 0.31
N SER A 95 12.12 -16.60 0.35
CA SER A 95 13.27 -16.83 1.23
C SER A 95 13.14 -16.14 2.59
N PHE A 96 12.12 -15.29 2.77
CA PHE A 96 11.93 -14.48 3.97
C PHE A 96 11.57 -15.34 5.18
N LYS A 97 12.57 -15.59 6.03
CA LYS A 97 12.46 -16.40 7.25
C LYS A 97 13.13 -15.69 8.41
N PRO A 98 12.47 -14.70 9.03
CA PRO A 98 13.08 -13.96 10.11
C PRO A 98 13.27 -14.86 11.34
N GLU A 99 14.39 -14.68 12.03
CA GLU A 99 14.76 -15.49 13.19
C GLU A 99 13.68 -15.47 14.27
N GLY A 100 13.46 -16.63 14.89
CA GLY A 100 12.47 -16.79 15.97
C GLY A 100 11.02 -16.75 15.49
N THR A 101 10.75 -16.83 14.18
CA THR A 101 9.40 -16.90 13.64
C THR A 101 9.21 -18.15 12.78
N THR A 102 8.02 -18.74 12.86
CA THR A 102 7.60 -19.82 11.98
C THR A 102 6.17 -19.57 11.57
N LEU A 103 5.94 -19.39 10.27
CA LEU A 103 4.59 -19.34 9.72
C LEU A 103 4.10 -20.75 9.35
N PRO A 104 2.78 -21.00 9.40
CA PRO A 104 2.18 -22.19 8.78
C PRO A 104 2.50 -22.24 7.28
N ASP A 105 2.61 -23.44 6.71
CA ASP A 105 2.96 -23.59 5.29
C ASP A 105 1.90 -23.00 4.36
N ALA A 106 0.61 -23.11 4.71
CA ALA A 106 -0.48 -22.47 3.98
C ALA A 106 -0.30 -20.94 3.91
N SER A 107 0.15 -20.30 5.00
CA SER A 107 0.41 -18.87 5.02
C SER A 107 1.59 -18.49 4.13
N LYS A 108 2.66 -19.30 4.12
CA LYS A 108 3.83 -19.08 3.24
C LYS A 108 3.46 -19.22 1.77
N GLU A 109 2.74 -20.29 1.42
CA GLU A 109 2.26 -20.53 0.06
C GLU A 109 1.41 -19.36 -0.44
N GLN A 110 0.52 -18.86 0.42
CA GLN A 110 -0.33 -17.73 0.09
C GLN A 110 0.45 -16.41 -0.10
N LEU A 111 1.46 -16.17 0.75
CA LEU A 111 2.38 -15.03 0.61
C LEU A 111 3.15 -15.10 -0.71
N ASP A 112 3.77 -16.25 -1.00
CA ASP A 112 4.54 -16.50 -2.22
C ASP A 112 3.71 -16.28 -3.48
N ARG A 113 2.42 -16.65 -3.45
CA ARG A 113 1.50 -16.53 -4.59
C ARG A 113 0.94 -15.11 -4.78
N GLN A 114 0.66 -14.38 -3.71
CA GLN A 114 -0.10 -13.12 -3.81
C GLN A 114 0.76 -11.86 -3.70
N VAL A 115 1.78 -11.84 -2.84
CA VAL A 115 2.53 -10.60 -2.57
C VAL A 115 3.24 -10.08 -3.84
N PRO A 116 3.98 -10.90 -4.61
CA PRO A 116 4.62 -10.43 -5.84
C PRO A 116 3.63 -9.89 -6.87
N GLU A 117 2.46 -10.54 -7.02
CA GLU A 117 1.41 -10.10 -7.95
C GLU A 117 0.83 -8.75 -7.56
N ILE A 118 0.55 -8.54 -6.26
CA ILE A 118 0.05 -7.26 -5.76
C ILE A 118 1.10 -6.16 -5.97
N VAL A 119 2.37 -6.41 -5.63
CA VAL A 119 3.44 -5.42 -5.82
C VAL A 119 3.60 -5.07 -7.30
N TYR A 120 3.53 -6.07 -8.18
CA TYR A 120 3.58 -5.85 -9.63
C TYR A 120 2.40 -5.02 -10.14
N ALA A 121 1.17 -5.37 -9.74
CA ALA A 121 -0.04 -4.66 -10.12
C ALA A 121 -0.03 -3.19 -9.67
N LEU A 122 0.66 -2.88 -8.56
CA LEU A 122 0.78 -1.53 -8.03
C LEU A 122 1.93 -0.71 -8.64
N THR A 123 2.82 -1.36 -9.39
CA THR A 123 3.93 -0.72 -10.10
C THR A 123 3.42 -0.05 -11.38
N ASN A 124 3.69 1.25 -11.52
CA ASN A 124 3.30 1.99 -12.71
C ASN A 124 3.92 1.46 -14.01
N GLU A 125 3.21 1.67 -15.12
CA GLU A 125 3.73 1.38 -16.46
C GLU A 125 4.82 2.36 -16.87
N LYS A 126 5.60 1.98 -17.89
CA LYS A 126 6.58 2.90 -18.47
C LYS A 126 5.88 4.04 -19.21
N GLY A 127 6.21 5.28 -18.85
CA GLY A 127 5.59 6.47 -19.46
C GLY A 127 6.40 7.74 -19.18
N ARG A 128 6.23 8.75 -20.03
CA ARG A 128 6.95 10.04 -19.93
C ARG A 128 6.40 10.92 -18.81
N ASN A 129 5.12 10.79 -18.50
CA ASN A 129 4.41 11.56 -17.50
C ASN A 129 3.51 10.64 -16.66
N ARG A 130 2.92 11.20 -15.59
CA ARG A 130 2.11 10.43 -14.63
C ARG A 130 0.89 9.76 -15.29
N ASP A 131 0.27 10.42 -16.26
CA ASP A 131 -0.91 9.90 -16.95
C ASP A 131 -0.57 8.74 -17.88
N GLU A 132 0.57 8.80 -18.58
CA GLU A 132 1.09 7.70 -19.40
C GLU A 132 1.48 6.49 -18.56
N ARG A 133 2.03 6.73 -17.35
CA ARG A 133 2.42 5.70 -16.39
C ARG A 133 1.21 5.02 -15.73
N ALA A 134 0.19 5.79 -15.39
CA ALA A 134 -1.07 5.28 -14.82
C ALA A 134 -2.13 5.11 -15.93
N ASN A 135 -1.84 4.26 -16.91
CA ASN A 135 -2.70 4.04 -18.06
C ASN A 135 -3.80 2.97 -17.79
N ALA A 136 -4.57 2.62 -18.83
CA ALA A 136 -5.66 1.65 -18.70
C ALA A 136 -5.19 0.24 -18.29
N ALA A 137 -4.00 -0.19 -18.73
CA ALA A 137 -3.45 -1.51 -18.36
C ALA A 137 -3.07 -1.54 -16.88
N TYR A 138 -2.47 -0.46 -16.36
CA TYR A 138 -2.17 -0.30 -14.94
C TYR A 138 -3.41 -0.48 -14.06
N TYR A 139 -4.46 0.31 -14.31
CA TYR A 139 -5.69 0.24 -13.52
C TYR A 139 -6.43 -1.09 -13.68
N LYS A 140 -6.40 -1.69 -14.87
CA LYS A 140 -6.94 -3.04 -15.09
C LYS A 140 -6.21 -4.08 -14.23
N GLY A 141 -4.88 -4.05 -14.21
CA GLY A 141 -4.07 -4.95 -13.38
C GLY A 141 -4.37 -4.80 -11.88
N ILE A 142 -4.58 -3.56 -11.41
CA ILE A 142 -5.02 -3.32 -10.03
C ILE A 142 -6.38 -3.98 -9.76
N CYS A 143 -7.38 -3.76 -10.62
CA CYS A 143 -8.72 -4.31 -10.40
C CYS A 143 -8.78 -5.84 -10.48
N GLU A 144 -7.98 -6.46 -11.36
CA GLU A 144 -7.95 -7.92 -11.54
C GLU A 144 -7.14 -8.66 -10.47
N THR A 145 -6.34 -7.95 -9.67
CA THR A 145 -5.47 -8.54 -8.65
C THR A 145 -6.11 -8.45 -7.27
N LYS A 146 -6.35 -9.60 -6.62
CA LYS A 146 -6.92 -9.66 -5.25
C LYS A 146 -6.10 -8.74 -4.32
N PHE A 147 -6.80 -7.91 -3.54
CA PHE A 147 -6.26 -6.91 -2.62
C PHE A 147 -5.50 -5.72 -3.21
N ALA A 148 -5.16 -5.68 -4.50
CA ALA A 148 -4.37 -4.56 -5.04
C ALA A 148 -5.11 -3.22 -4.93
N SER A 149 -6.41 -3.16 -5.25
CA SER A 149 -7.23 -1.94 -5.06
C SER A 149 -7.23 -1.45 -3.61
N PHE A 150 -7.34 -2.36 -2.64
CA PHE A 150 -7.29 -2.02 -1.22
C PHE A 150 -5.92 -1.45 -0.81
N VAL A 151 -4.82 -2.08 -1.24
CA VAL A 151 -3.46 -1.58 -0.93
C VAL A 151 -3.20 -0.24 -1.64
N LYS A 152 -3.70 -0.05 -2.87
CA LYS A 152 -3.61 1.23 -3.57
C LYS A 152 -4.38 2.34 -2.84
N MET A 153 -5.52 2.01 -2.25
CA MET A 153 -6.25 2.95 -1.41
C MET A 153 -5.50 3.27 -0.11
N CYS A 154 -4.82 2.30 0.50
CA CYS A 154 -3.95 2.55 1.65
C CYS A 154 -2.82 3.54 1.31
N ASP A 155 -2.16 3.35 0.17
CA ASP A 155 -1.13 4.26 -0.36
C ASP A 155 -1.71 5.68 -0.59
N ARG A 156 -2.89 5.77 -1.22
CA ARG A 156 -3.57 7.06 -1.42
C ARG A 156 -3.88 7.77 -0.11
N LEU A 157 -4.42 7.06 0.87
CA LEU A 157 -4.76 7.63 2.18
C LEU A 157 -3.50 8.08 2.93
N ALA A 158 -2.40 7.34 2.84
CA ALA A 158 -1.11 7.74 3.42
C ALA A 158 -0.61 9.05 2.81
N ASN A 159 -0.61 9.16 1.48
CA ASN A 159 -0.22 10.37 0.76
C ASN A 159 -1.12 11.57 1.08
N LEU A 160 -2.43 11.34 1.16
CA LEU A 160 -3.39 12.39 1.49
C LEU A 160 -3.23 12.86 2.95
N ARG A 161 -3.10 11.92 3.89
CA ARG A 161 -2.88 12.22 5.31
C ARG A 161 -1.60 13.03 5.51
N PHE A 162 -0.52 12.64 4.85
CA PHE A 162 0.74 13.38 4.90
C PHE A 162 0.58 14.81 4.36
N THR A 163 -0.08 14.95 3.20
CA THR A 163 -0.34 16.24 2.56
C THR A 163 -1.13 17.17 3.48
N VAL A 164 -2.22 16.68 4.08
CA VAL A 164 -3.07 17.47 4.98
C VAL A 164 -2.36 17.87 6.28
N MET A 165 -1.54 16.97 6.85
CA MET A 165 -0.95 17.21 8.17
C MET A 165 0.37 18.00 8.14
N PHE A 166 1.21 17.80 7.12
CA PHE A 166 2.61 18.22 7.17
C PHE A 166 3.03 19.21 6.08
N VAL A 167 2.17 19.50 5.10
CA VAL A 167 2.49 20.42 4.01
C VAL A 167 1.52 21.59 3.99
N PHE A 168 1.99 22.75 4.47
CA PHE A 168 1.26 24.02 4.37
C PHE A 168 1.24 24.49 2.91
N ALA A 169 0.05 24.86 2.39
CA ALA A 169 -0.17 25.34 1.02
C ALA A 169 0.40 24.43 -0.07
N ASN A 170 -0.26 23.28 -0.27
CA ASN A 170 0.22 22.23 -1.14
C ASN A 170 -0.63 22.08 -2.41
N TYR A 171 -0.07 22.41 -3.57
CA TYR A 171 -0.65 22.12 -4.88
C TYR A 171 -1.08 20.64 -5.05
N MET A 172 -0.37 19.70 -4.40
CA MET A 172 -0.75 18.28 -4.44
C MET A 172 -2.10 18.00 -3.78
N PHE A 173 -2.55 18.81 -2.82
CA PHE A 173 -3.88 18.67 -2.25
C PHE A 173 -4.96 18.94 -3.31
N ASP A 174 -4.80 20.01 -4.10
CA ASP A 174 -5.73 20.34 -5.18
C ASP A 174 -5.72 19.28 -6.29
N VAL A 175 -4.53 18.76 -6.62
CA VAL A 175 -4.39 17.62 -7.54
C VAL A 175 -5.17 16.41 -7.03
N TYR A 176 -4.97 16.03 -5.76
CA TYR A 176 -5.68 14.90 -5.17
C TYR A 176 -7.19 15.14 -5.14
N LYS A 177 -7.65 16.33 -4.76
CA LYS A 177 -9.07 16.69 -4.74
C LYS A 177 -9.71 16.59 -6.11
N LYS A 178 -9.02 17.08 -7.15
CA LYS A 178 -9.49 17.01 -8.54
C LYS A 178 -9.51 15.59 -9.08
N GLU A 179 -8.48 14.80 -8.81
CA GLU A 179 -8.33 13.43 -9.33
C GLU A 179 -9.19 12.40 -8.60
N TYR A 180 -9.59 12.66 -7.35
CA TYR A 180 -10.15 11.64 -6.46
C TYR A 180 -11.37 10.89 -7.03
N PRO A 181 -12.39 11.54 -7.63
CA PRO A 181 -13.55 10.82 -8.17
C PRO A 181 -13.16 9.82 -9.27
N ASP A 182 -12.29 10.23 -10.20
CA ASP A 182 -11.84 9.35 -11.30
C ASP A 182 -10.85 8.29 -10.80
N PHE A 183 -10.01 8.61 -9.81
CA PHE A 183 -9.12 7.67 -9.16
C PHE A 183 -9.90 6.50 -8.54
N ILE A 184 -10.91 6.78 -7.70
CA ILE A 184 -11.72 5.73 -7.07
C ILE A 184 -12.42 4.89 -8.12
N ARG A 185 -13.04 5.53 -9.11
CA ARG A 185 -13.69 4.84 -10.23
C ARG A 185 -12.76 3.83 -10.90
N LYS A 186 -11.52 4.24 -11.19
CA LYS A 186 -10.51 3.43 -11.89
C LYS A 186 -9.98 2.25 -11.08
N ILE A 187 -9.97 2.31 -9.75
CA ILE A 187 -9.44 1.22 -8.91
C ILE A 187 -10.53 0.40 -8.20
N ASP A 188 -11.80 0.82 -8.22
CA ASP A 188 -12.89 0.16 -7.50
C ASP A 188 -13.92 -0.50 -8.42
N GLU A 189 -14.27 0.13 -9.55
CA GLU A 189 -15.25 -0.42 -10.47
C GLU A 189 -14.78 -1.76 -11.05
N GLY A 190 -15.48 -2.84 -10.70
CA GLY A 190 -15.15 -4.20 -11.16
C GLY A 190 -13.93 -4.81 -10.49
N ALA A 191 -13.40 -4.21 -9.42
CA ALA A 191 -12.28 -4.77 -8.68
C ALA A 191 -12.64 -6.10 -8.00
N VAL A 192 -11.73 -7.07 -8.08
CA VAL A 192 -11.83 -8.38 -7.41
C VAL A 192 -11.94 -8.20 -5.89
N THR A 193 -11.30 -7.16 -5.34
CA THR A 193 -11.49 -6.74 -3.95
C THR A 193 -11.91 -5.28 -3.93
N PRO A 194 -13.22 -5.01 -3.78
CA PRO A 194 -13.73 -3.64 -3.66
C PRO A 194 -13.15 -2.91 -2.45
N ILE A 195 -13.02 -1.60 -2.58
CA ILE A 195 -12.54 -0.70 -1.54
C ILE A 195 -13.67 -0.53 -0.51
N PRO A 196 -13.39 -0.77 0.79
CA PRO A 196 -14.37 -0.51 1.83
C PRO A 196 -14.85 0.94 1.82
N GLU A 197 -16.17 1.15 1.90
CA GLU A 197 -16.78 2.48 1.80
C GLU A 197 -16.26 3.46 2.86
N VAL A 198 -15.96 2.96 4.05
CA VAL A 198 -15.35 3.75 5.15
C VAL A 198 -14.00 4.35 4.79
N MET A 199 -13.21 3.68 3.93
CA MET A 199 -11.93 4.23 3.45
C MET A 199 -12.16 5.38 2.46
N LYS A 200 -13.18 5.24 1.60
CA LYS A 200 -13.57 6.29 0.67
C LYS A 200 -14.07 7.52 1.43
N GLN A 201 -14.89 7.30 2.45
CA GLN A 201 -15.40 8.37 3.29
C GLN A 201 -14.28 9.11 4.03
N GLU A 202 -13.28 8.40 4.57
CA GLU A 202 -12.13 9.05 5.22
C GLU A 202 -11.34 9.94 4.26
N ALA A 203 -11.14 9.50 3.01
CA ALA A 203 -10.47 10.32 2.01
C ALA A 203 -11.29 11.58 1.67
N GLU A 204 -12.60 11.44 1.49
CA GLU A 204 -13.49 12.58 1.27
C GLU A 204 -13.49 13.57 2.44
N ASP A 205 -13.51 13.08 3.68
CA ASP A 205 -13.42 13.93 4.88
C ASP A 205 -12.12 14.75 4.88
N MET A 206 -10.99 14.12 4.53
CA MET A 206 -9.71 14.82 4.39
C MET A 206 -9.73 15.85 3.26
N LEU A 207 -10.38 15.56 2.14
CA LEU A 207 -10.47 16.45 0.97
C LEU A 207 -11.48 17.61 1.14
N ARG A 208 -12.43 17.47 2.07
CA ARG A 208 -13.35 18.53 2.50
C ARG A 208 -12.71 19.53 3.47
N GLY A 209 -11.63 19.14 4.15
CA GLY A 209 -10.93 20.01 5.08
C GLY A 209 -10.35 21.26 4.38
N GLU A 210 -10.37 22.39 5.09
CA GLU A 210 -9.61 23.58 4.69
C GLU A 210 -8.12 23.34 5.03
N VAL A 211 -7.32 23.09 4.00
CA VAL A 211 -5.86 23.27 4.10
C VAL A 211 -5.60 24.72 3.72
N TYR A 212 -4.74 25.44 4.42
CA TYR A 212 -4.39 26.83 4.07
C TYR A 212 -3.91 26.88 2.61
N VAL A 213 -4.78 27.30 1.69
CA VAL A 213 -4.45 27.50 0.27
C VAL A 213 -3.80 28.87 0.16
N LEU A 214 -2.54 28.93 -0.28
CA LEU A 214 -1.97 30.19 -0.73
C LEU A 214 -2.51 30.41 -2.15
N GLU A 215 -3.55 31.23 -2.27
CA GLU A 215 -3.89 31.84 -3.55
C GLU A 215 -2.72 32.74 -3.95
N GLY A 216 -2.01 32.35 -5.02
CA GLY A 216 -0.97 33.14 -5.67
C GLY A 216 -1.49 33.77 -6.96
#